data_AF-A0A2H9U0U3-F1
#
_entry.id   AF-A0A2H9U0U3-F1
#
_cell.length_a   1.000
_cell.length_b   1.000
_cell.length_c   1.000
_cell.angle_alpha   90.00
_cell.angle_beta   90.00
_cell.angle_gamma   90.00
#
_symmetry.space_group_name_H-M   'P 1'
#
loop_
_entity.id
_entity.type
_entity.pdbx_description
1 polymer ?
#
loop_
_entity_poly.entity_id
_entity_poly.type
_entity_poly.pdbx_seq_one_letter_code
_entity_poly.pdbx_strand_id
1 'polypeptide(L)'
;PNPIGWVDPLGLMNIPGECPPPKTAEADPIQPDRQGGPEEPPSVGQSTSSGIVNKGGRFADLDKAKLAGEVGHHMPQNAFNRSIDLSRSNGPAIGMTTEDHALTRTYAGKGKATMSQDAGLNARKRLGKDIYDLRFLFGTKYNKGSIEAIEYAKTLS
;
A
#
# COMPACT_ATOMS: atom_id res chain seq x y z
N PRO A 1 8.28 -15.56 4.78
CA PRO A 1 9.38 -15.37 3.80
C PRO A 1 9.05 -14.21 2.85
N ASN A 2 10.03 -13.34 2.56
CA ASN A 2 9.87 -12.33 1.50
C ASN A 2 9.82 -13.03 0.12
N PRO A 3 9.04 -12.52 -0.84
CA PRO A 3 9.02 -13.08 -2.19
C PRO A 3 10.40 -12.90 -2.85
N ILE A 4 10.76 -13.85 -3.72
CA ILE A 4 11.95 -13.81 -4.56
C ILE A 4 11.92 -12.49 -5.35
N GLY A 5 12.92 -11.62 -5.13
CA GLY A 5 13.08 -10.33 -5.82
C GLY A 5 12.73 -9.07 -5.01
N TRP A 6 12.21 -9.17 -3.78
CA TRP A 6 12.02 -7.96 -2.94
C TRP A 6 13.33 -7.54 -2.25
N VAL A 7 13.94 -6.46 -2.77
CA VAL A 7 15.00 -5.72 -2.10
C VAL A 7 14.34 -4.66 -1.24
N ASP A 8 14.62 -4.66 0.07
CA ASP A 8 14.15 -3.63 0.99
C ASP A 8 14.71 -2.26 0.60
N PRO A 9 13.92 -1.40 -0.06
CA PRO A 9 14.43 -0.16 -0.64
C PRO A 9 14.62 0.92 0.43
N LEU A 10 14.26 0.63 1.68
CA LEU A 10 14.33 1.52 2.83
C LEU A 10 15.27 1.01 3.94
N GLY A 11 15.87 -0.18 3.82
CA GLY A 11 16.76 -0.76 4.83
C GLY A 11 16.10 -0.99 6.19
N LEU A 12 14.79 -1.23 6.21
CA LEU A 12 13.93 -1.54 7.36
C LEU A 12 14.01 -3.00 7.85
N MET A 13 14.77 -3.89 7.20
CA MET A 13 14.96 -5.28 7.62
C MET A 13 15.56 -5.44 9.04
N ASN A 14 16.00 -4.35 9.67
CA ASN A 14 16.53 -4.32 11.04
C ASN A 14 15.60 -3.61 12.05
N ILE A 15 14.27 -3.64 11.89
CA ILE A 15 13.36 -3.27 13.00
C ILE A 15 13.36 -4.45 13.99
N PRO A 16 13.90 -4.30 15.23
CA PRO A 16 13.88 -5.38 16.22
C PRO A 16 12.43 -5.62 16.65
N GLY A 17 11.97 -6.87 16.53
CA GLY A 17 10.59 -7.25 16.78
C GLY A 17 10.11 -8.22 15.71
N GLU A 18 10.54 -9.47 15.88
CA GLU A 18 9.95 -10.72 15.38
C GLU A 18 8.99 -10.59 14.19
N CYS A 19 9.38 -11.15 13.04
CA CYS A 19 8.40 -11.62 12.08
C CYS A 19 7.63 -12.80 12.72
N PRO A 20 6.36 -12.67 13.13
CA PRO A 20 5.54 -13.86 13.27
C PRO A 20 5.41 -14.48 11.87
N PRO A 21 5.42 -15.82 11.76
CA PRO A 21 5.17 -16.47 10.49
C PRO A 21 3.83 -15.98 9.92
N PRO A 22 3.69 -15.87 8.58
CA PRO A 22 2.39 -15.64 7.98
C PRO A 22 1.44 -16.70 8.54
N LYS A 23 0.23 -16.30 8.95
CA LYS A 23 -0.84 -17.25 9.23
C LYS A 23 -0.89 -18.17 8.03
N THR A 24 -0.59 -19.45 8.24
CA THR A 24 -0.66 -20.48 7.22
C THR A 24 -2.01 -20.35 6.55
N ALA A 25 -2.00 -19.95 5.27
CA ALA A 25 -3.09 -20.28 4.40
C ALA A 25 -3.15 -21.81 4.44
N GLU A 26 -4.18 -22.35 5.07
CA GLU A 26 -4.49 -23.76 4.91
C GLU A 26 -4.65 -23.98 3.40
N ALA A 27 -3.78 -24.83 2.88
CA ALA A 27 -3.76 -25.20 1.49
C ALA A 27 -5.00 -26.05 1.22
N ASP A 28 -6.00 -25.48 0.56
CA ASP A 28 -7.05 -26.27 -0.05
C ASP A 28 -6.44 -27.14 -1.18
N PRO A 29 -6.72 -28.45 -1.21
CA PRO A 29 -6.15 -29.34 -2.20
C PRO A 29 -6.78 -29.14 -3.58
N ILE A 30 -5.90 -29.15 -4.57
CA ILE A 30 -6.16 -29.25 -6.00
C ILE A 30 -7.15 -30.38 -6.30
N GLN A 31 -8.22 -30.09 -7.05
CA GLN A 31 -8.94 -31.09 -7.83
C GLN A 31 -8.82 -30.78 -9.34
N PRO A 32 -8.47 -31.76 -10.20
CA PRO A 32 -8.36 -31.56 -11.63
C PRO A 32 -9.66 -31.92 -12.39
N ASP A 33 -9.76 -31.29 -13.56
CA ASP A 33 -10.58 -31.56 -14.75
C ASP A 33 -12.11 -31.29 -14.74
N ARG A 34 -12.55 -30.47 -15.72
CA ARG A 34 -13.39 -30.90 -16.84
C ARG A 34 -13.45 -29.85 -17.95
N GLN A 35 -13.39 -30.37 -19.17
CA GLN A 35 -13.34 -29.68 -20.46
C GLN A 35 -14.63 -28.92 -20.82
N GLY A 36 -14.48 -27.82 -21.54
CA GLY A 36 -15.57 -27.15 -22.25
C GLY A 36 -15.13 -25.95 -23.09
N GLY A 37 -14.96 -26.17 -24.42
CA GLY A 37 -15.29 -25.24 -25.52
C GLY A 37 -14.44 -23.98 -25.76
N PRO A 38 -14.05 -23.67 -27.03
CA PRO A 38 -13.49 -22.39 -27.39
C PRO A 38 -14.58 -21.46 -27.90
N GLU A 39 -14.93 -20.41 -27.16
CA GLU A 39 -15.60 -19.25 -27.72
C GLU A 39 -14.89 -17.97 -27.26
N GLU A 40 -14.15 -17.35 -28.18
CA GLU A 40 -13.69 -15.97 -28.06
C GLU A 40 -14.89 -15.02 -28.22
N PRO A 41 -15.07 -14.06 -27.30
CA PRO A 41 -15.78 -12.83 -27.60
C PRO A 41 -14.81 -11.65 -27.80
N PRO A 42 -15.27 -10.58 -28.49
CA PRO A 42 -14.44 -9.74 -29.32
C PRO A 42 -13.59 -8.73 -28.56
N SER A 43 -12.45 -8.39 -29.19
CA SER A 43 -11.67 -7.17 -28.97
C SER A 43 -12.56 -5.93 -29.00
N VAL A 44 -12.74 -5.27 -27.85
CA VAL A 44 -13.37 -3.96 -27.73
C VAL A 44 -12.53 -3.04 -26.84
N GLY A 45 -12.00 -1.98 -27.45
CA GLY A 45 -11.90 -0.65 -26.82
C GLY A 45 -10.72 -0.39 -25.89
N GLN A 46 -9.58 0.02 -26.46
CA GLN A 46 -8.63 0.89 -25.78
C GLN A 46 -9.32 2.22 -25.42
N SER A 47 -9.58 2.43 -24.13
CA SER A 47 -9.47 3.71 -23.39
C SER A 47 -10.30 3.63 -22.12
N THR A 48 -9.75 3.00 -21.07
CA THR A 48 -10.27 3.18 -19.71
C THR A 48 -9.13 3.64 -18.84
N SER A 49 -9.28 4.82 -18.24
CA SER A 49 -8.37 5.34 -17.23
C SER A 49 -8.24 4.28 -16.12
N SER A 50 -7.17 3.49 -16.12
CA SER A 50 -6.90 2.59 -15.01
C SER A 50 -6.85 3.44 -13.75
N GLY A 51 -7.69 3.15 -12.76
CA GLY A 51 -7.79 3.90 -11.51
C GLY A 51 -6.48 3.93 -10.71
N ILE A 52 -6.55 4.34 -9.44
CA ILE A 52 -5.35 4.56 -8.63
C ILE A 52 -4.90 3.34 -7.85
N VAL A 53 -5.67 2.25 -7.83
CA VAL A 53 -5.31 1.03 -7.08
C VAL A 53 -3.90 0.56 -7.48
N ASN A 54 -3.05 0.38 -6.47
CA ASN A 54 -1.65 -0.03 -6.61
C ASN A 54 -0.75 0.96 -7.39
N LYS A 55 -1.14 2.25 -7.42
CA LYS A 55 -0.27 3.37 -7.83
C LYS A 55 0.20 4.15 -6.61
N GLY A 56 1.44 4.62 -6.62
CA GLY A 56 2.02 5.44 -5.56
C GLY A 56 2.46 6.81 -6.04
N GLY A 57 2.71 7.71 -5.10
CA GLY A 57 3.29 9.02 -5.39
C GLY A 57 2.69 10.12 -4.53
N ARG A 58 2.55 11.31 -5.13
CA ARG A 58 1.96 12.48 -4.47
C ARG A 58 0.45 12.32 -4.30
N PHE A 59 -0.04 12.59 -3.09
CA PHE A 59 -1.46 12.44 -2.78
C PHE A 59 -2.40 13.21 -3.71
N ALA A 60 -2.09 14.45 -4.06
CA ALA A 60 -2.96 15.25 -4.94
C ALA A 60 -3.16 14.63 -6.32
N ASP A 61 -2.13 13.97 -6.86
CA ASP A 61 -2.19 13.36 -8.18
C ASP A 61 -3.08 12.10 -8.14
N LEU A 62 -2.98 11.32 -7.06
CA LEU A 62 -3.88 10.19 -6.81
C LEU A 62 -5.32 10.66 -6.57
N ASP A 63 -5.53 11.69 -5.76
CA ASP A 63 -6.88 12.19 -5.44
C ASP A 63 -7.61 12.73 -6.68
N LYS A 64 -6.87 13.30 -7.64
CA LYS A 64 -7.40 13.75 -8.93
C LYS A 64 -7.74 12.59 -9.87
N ALA A 65 -7.01 11.47 -9.79
CA ALA A 65 -7.14 10.35 -10.72
C ALA A 65 -8.02 9.19 -10.19
N LYS A 66 -8.48 9.26 -8.93
CA LYS A 66 -9.24 8.19 -8.29
C LYS A 66 -10.61 7.98 -8.95
N LEU A 67 -11.02 6.71 -9.01
CA LEU A 67 -12.38 6.32 -9.37
C LEU A 67 -13.24 6.13 -8.11
N ALA A 68 -14.55 5.95 -8.31
CA ALA A 68 -15.46 5.61 -7.21
C ALA A 68 -15.00 4.30 -6.53
N GLY A 69 -14.98 4.31 -5.20
CA GLY A 69 -14.49 3.18 -4.39
C GLY A 69 -12.98 3.19 -4.16
N GLU A 70 -12.22 4.11 -4.76
CA GLU A 70 -10.77 4.23 -4.57
C GLU A 70 -10.38 5.42 -3.68
N VAL A 71 -9.28 5.28 -2.96
CA VAL A 71 -8.76 6.32 -2.07
C VAL A 71 -7.23 6.34 -2.08
N GLY A 72 -6.64 7.53 -1.93
CA GLY A 72 -5.23 7.67 -1.60
C GLY A 72 -5.00 7.46 -0.10
N HIS A 73 -4.16 6.50 0.27
CA HIS A 73 -3.71 6.25 1.62
C HIS A 73 -2.37 6.94 1.86
N HIS A 74 -2.34 7.93 2.75
CA HIS A 74 -1.09 8.63 3.13
C HIS A 74 -0.14 7.70 3.89
N MET A 75 1.11 7.64 3.43
CA MET A 75 2.20 6.91 4.09
C MET A 75 3.48 7.77 4.05
N PRO A 76 3.91 8.41 5.16
CA PRO A 76 3.30 8.38 6.49
C PRO A 76 1.93 9.05 6.54
N GLN A 77 1.14 8.72 7.58
CA GLN A 77 -0.16 9.35 7.81
C GLN A 77 -0.12 10.89 7.76
N ASN A 78 -1.19 11.50 7.24
CA ASN A 78 -1.27 12.95 7.04
C ASN A 78 -1.06 13.77 8.32
N ALA A 79 -1.48 13.27 9.49
CA ALA A 79 -1.25 13.96 10.76
C ALA A 79 0.24 14.16 11.07
N PHE A 80 1.06 13.16 10.75
CA PHE A 80 2.52 13.28 10.86
C PHE A 80 3.08 14.22 9.79
N ASN A 81 2.65 14.10 8.53
CA ASN A 81 3.13 15.00 7.45
C ASN A 81 2.91 16.48 7.81
N ARG A 82 1.76 16.81 8.39
CA ARG A 82 1.47 18.16 8.90
C ARG A 82 2.40 18.61 10.02
N SER A 83 2.89 17.70 10.86
CA SER A 83 3.84 18.03 11.95
C SER A 83 5.25 18.37 11.47
N ILE A 84 5.56 18.09 10.19
CA ILE A 84 6.82 18.42 9.54
C ILE A 84 6.61 19.41 8.38
N ASP A 85 5.53 20.20 8.44
CA ASP A 85 5.14 21.21 7.45
C ASP A 85 4.94 20.69 6.01
N LEU A 86 4.74 19.38 5.86
CA LEU A 86 4.36 18.78 4.58
C LEU A 86 2.84 18.84 4.42
N SER A 87 2.39 19.60 3.41
CA SER A 87 0.97 19.73 3.12
C SER A 87 0.33 18.39 2.78
N ARG A 88 -0.98 18.24 3.06
CA ARG A 88 -1.74 17.02 2.73
C ARG A 88 -1.59 16.64 1.26
N SER A 89 -1.66 17.63 0.37
CA SER A 89 -1.56 17.46 -1.07
C SER A 89 -0.19 16.97 -1.55
N ASN A 90 0.87 17.25 -0.78
CA ASN A 90 2.24 16.89 -1.11
C ASN A 90 2.72 15.64 -0.38
N GLY A 91 1.91 15.07 0.51
CA GLY A 91 2.24 13.86 1.24
C GLY A 91 2.40 12.65 0.30
N PRO A 92 3.37 11.75 0.57
CA PRO A 92 3.46 10.45 -0.09
C PRO A 92 2.23 9.59 0.23
N ALA A 93 1.73 8.90 -0.79
CA ALA A 93 0.53 8.08 -0.69
C ALA A 93 0.54 6.93 -1.69
N ILE A 94 -0.33 5.95 -1.44
CA ILE A 94 -0.64 4.84 -2.34
C ILE A 94 -2.15 4.75 -2.57
N GLY A 95 -2.59 4.48 -3.80
CA GLY A 95 -3.97 4.24 -4.12
C GLY A 95 -4.40 2.81 -3.77
N MET A 96 -5.55 2.69 -3.13
CA MET A 96 -6.16 1.42 -2.73
C MET A 96 -7.68 1.51 -2.76
N THR A 97 -8.38 0.39 -2.59
CA THR A 97 -9.83 0.41 -2.43
C THR A 97 -10.23 0.96 -1.06
N THR A 98 -11.46 1.44 -0.93
CA THR A 98 -11.99 1.98 0.34
C THR A 98 -12.04 0.92 1.42
N GLU A 99 -12.34 -0.33 1.04
CA GLU A 99 -12.39 -1.49 1.94
C GLU A 99 -11.00 -1.81 2.51
N ASP A 100 -9.99 -1.89 1.65
CA ASP A 100 -8.62 -2.14 2.08
C ASP A 100 -8.09 -0.98 2.94
N HIS A 101 -8.44 0.26 2.57
CA HIS A 101 -8.08 1.44 3.35
C HIS A 101 -8.56 1.35 4.80
N ALA A 102 -9.76 0.82 5.03
CA ALA A 102 -10.34 0.67 6.37
C ALA A 102 -9.55 -0.30 7.28
N LEU A 103 -8.83 -1.25 6.69
CA LEU A 103 -8.07 -2.27 7.41
C LEU A 103 -6.73 -1.74 7.92
N THR A 104 -6.13 -0.77 7.22
CA THR A 104 -4.80 -0.22 7.53
C THR A 104 -4.67 0.29 8.98
N ARG A 105 -3.44 0.25 9.52
CA ARG A 105 -3.10 0.68 10.88
C ARG A 105 -3.36 2.15 11.17
N THR A 106 -3.39 3.02 10.14
CA THR A 106 -3.60 4.47 10.30
C THR A 106 -5.02 4.92 9.98
N TYR A 107 -5.94 4.00 9.66
CA TYR A 107 -7.33 4.35 9.32
C TYR A 107 -8.11 4.94 10.50
N ALA A 108 -8.80 6.05 10.23
CA ALA A 108 -9.73 6.71 11.16
C ALA A 108 -9.15 6.88 12.58
N GLY A 109 -9.84 6.40 13.62
CA GLY A 109 -9.41 6.51 15.01
C GLY A 109 -8.06 5.85 15.32
N LYS A 110 -7.64 4.85 14.53
CA LYS A 110 -6.34 4.18 14.68
C LYS A 110 -5.16 5.12 14.38
N GLY A 111 -5.39 6.17 13.57
CA GLY A 111 -4.40 7.22 13.29
C GLY A 111 -3.88 7.90 14.55
N LYS A 112 -4.76 8.18 15.52
CA LYS A 112 -4.37 8.78 16.81
C LYS A 112 -3.49 7.84 17.63
N ALA A 113 -3.85 6.55 17.69
CA ALA A 113 -3.07 5.54 18.41
C ALA A 113 -1.68 5.36 17.77
N THR A 114 -1.61 5.27 16.44
CA THR A 114 -0.34 5.15 15.71
C THR A 114 0.54 6.39 15.87
N MET A 115 -0.02 7.60 15.92
CA MET A 115 0.78 8.80 16.22
C MET A 115 1.52 8.71 17.56
N SER A 116 0.85 8.18 18.59
CA SER A 116 1.43 7.95 19.92
C SER A 116 2.45 6.81 19.91
N GLN A 117 2.10 5.66 19.33
CA GLN A 117 2.99 4.49 19.22
C GLN A 117 4.26 4.77 18.42
N ASP A 118 4.18 5.67 17.44
CA ASP A 118 5.28 6.02 16.55
C ASP A 118 6.02 7.30 17.02
N ALA A 119 5.81 7.73 18.27
CA ALA A 119 6.51 8.87 18.84
C ALA A 119 8.04 8.70 18.73
N GLY A 120 8.75 9.75 18.32
CA GLY A 120 10.19 9.72 18.07
C GLY A 120 10.63 9.07 16.76
N LEU A 121 9.71 8.47 15.99
CA LEU A 121 10.03 7.97 14.65
C LEU A 121 9.99 9.09 13.61
N ASN A 122 11.02 9.15 12.77
CA ASN A 122 11.07 10.04 11.61
C ASN A 122 10.19 9.54 10.45
N ALA A 123 10.07 10.36 9.41
CA ALA A 123 9.24 10.07 8.22
C ALA A 123 9.57 8.71 7.59
N ARG A 124 10.86 8.41 7.41
CA ARG A 124 11.32 7.15 6.81
C ARG A 124 10.88 5.93 7.62
N LYS A 125 11.04 5.96 8.94
CA LYS A 125 10.64 4.84 9.81
C LYS A 125 9.12 4.64 9.83
N ARG A 126 8.34 5.73 9.83
CA ARG A 126 6.88 5.68 9.78
C ARG A 126 6.36 5.10 8.47
N LEU A 127 6.87 5.60 7.34
CA LEU A 127 6.61 5.03 6.01
C LEU A 127 6.90 3.53 5.98
N GLY A 128 8.01 3.12 6.60
CA GLY A 128 8.35 1.71 6.74
C GLY A 128 7.33 0.85 7.48
N LYS A 129 6.79 1.35 8.59
CA LYS A 129 5.73 0.67 9.34
C LYS A 129 4.43 0.58 8.56
N ASP A 130 4.10 1.60 7.78
CA ASP A 130 2.91 1.60 6.93
C ASP A 130 3.05 0.57 5.79
N ILE A 131 4.21 0.50 5.13
CA ILE A 131 4.48 -0.54 4.12
C ILE A 131 4.45 -1.94 4.73
N TYR A 132 5.02 -2.12 5.92
CA TYR A 132 4.96 -3.40 6.62
C TYR A 132 3.50 -3.83 6.88
N ASP A 133 2.66 -2.90 7.33
CA ASP A 133 1.23 -3.14 7.55
C ASP A 133 0.51 -3.57 6.26
N LEU A 134 0.75 -2.88 5.15
CA LEU A 134 0.18 -3.26 3.85
C LEU A 134 0.60 -4.67 3.43
N ARG A 135 1.86 -5.04 3.67
CA ARG A 135 2.36 -6.38 3.32
C ARG A 135 1.79 -7.46 4.23
N PHE A 136 1.62 -7.15 5.51
CA PHE A 136 0.98 -8.04 6.47
C PHE A 136 -0.50 -8.31 6.10
N LEU A 137 -1.23 -7.26 5.71
CA LEU A 137 -2.65 -7.36 5.37
C LEU A 137 -2.91 -7.92 3.97
N PHE A 138 -2.09 -7.56 2.98
CA PHE A 138 -2.42 -7.75 1.56
C PHE A 138 -1.33 -8.48 0.75
N GLY A 139 -0.27 -8.96 1.39
CA GLY A 139 0.84 -9.63 0.70
C GLY A 139 1.51 -8.72 -0.33
N THR A 140 1.43 -9.10 -1.61
CA THR A 140 2.09 -8.40 -2.72
C THR A 140 1.18 -7.45 -3.50
N LYS A 141 -0.12 -7.38 -3.16
CA LYS A 141 -1.15 -6.62 -3.89
C LYS A 141 -0.76 -5.16 -4.15
N TYR A 142 -0.05 -4.54 -3.21
CA TYR A 142 0.31 -3.12 -3.21
C TYR A 142 1.79 -2.84 -3.43
N ASN A 143 2.59 -3.82 -3.90
CA ASN A 143 4.04 -3.68 -4.01
C ASN A 143 4.47 -2.55 -4.96
N LYS A 144 3.84 -2.45 -6.14
CA LYS A 144 4.16 -1.43 -7.14
C LYS A 144 3.92 -0.03 -6.55
N GLY A 145 2.71 0.21 -6.05
CA GLY A 145 2.37 1.50 -5.46
C GLY A 145 3.20 1.81 -4.21
N SER A 146 3.62 0.80 -3.45
CA SER A 146 4.53 1.01 -2.31
C SER A 146 5.91 1.48 -2.77
N ILE A 147 6.45 0.89 -3.85
CA ILE A 147 7.74 1.32 -4.43
C ILE A 147 7.64 2.76 -4.95
N GLU A 148 6.60 3.09 -5.71
CA GLU A 148 6.38 4.44 -6.25
C GLU A 148 6.21 5.49 -5.13
N ALA A 149 5.50 5.14 -4.04
CA ALA A 149 5.37 6.02 -2.88
C ALA A 149 6.71 6.24 -2.16
N ILE A 150 7.56 5.21 -2.08
CA ILE A 150 8.92 5.31 -1.53
C ILE A 150 9.79 6.22 -2.39
N GLU A 151 9.73 6.05 -3.70
CA GLU A 151 10.49 6.86 -4.66
C GLU A 151 10.11 8.34 -4.54
N TYR A 152 8.81 8.64 -4.48
CA TYR A 152 8.35 10.01 -4.24
C TYR A 152 8.76 10.53 -2.86
N ALA A 153 8.67 9.72 -1.79
CA ALA A 153 9.11 10.14 -0.46
C ALA A 153 10.59 10.52 -0.42
N LYS A 154 11.44 9.87 -1.24
CA LYS A 154 12.87 10.21 -1.38
C LYS A 154 13.11 11.55 -2.08
N THR A 155 12.16 12.09 -2.83
CA THR A 155 12.30 13.43 -3.44
C THR A 155 11.91 14.58 -2.49
N LEU A 156 11.41 14.24 -1.30
CA LEU A 156 10.96 15.21 -0.29
C LEU A 156 12.01 15.45 0.82
N SER A 157 13.16 14.76 0.75
CA SER A 157 14.27 14.83 1.70
C SER A 157 15.39 15.74 1.25
#